data_AF-A0A957ZEZ7-F1
#
_entry.id   AF-A0A957ZEZ7-F1
#
_cell.length_a   1.000
_cell.length_b   1.000
_cell.length_c   1.000
_cell.angle_alpha   90.00
_cell.angle_beta   90.00
_cell.angle_gamma   90.00
#
_symmetry.space_group_name_H-M   'P 1'
#
loop_
_entity.id
_entity.type
_entity.pdbx_description
1 polymer ?
#
loop_
_entity_poly.entity_id
_entity_poly.type
_entity_poly.pdbx_seq_one_letter_code
_entity_poly.pdbx_strand_id
1 'polypeptide(L)'
;MTDVTNQASAFPKISAPALRALNGAGYHTLVDLTKVSEADLAKLHGMGPKALGILRNALATQGLAFAGTQANHKGAYAGVNGIRLYYQFHGQPLSQDVPLVMLHGGFSRIEMMHELIDALGGERTIIGVDLQGHGRTADIDRPIRYTFCADDIGGLIQHLGLTQVDLLGYSFGGG
;
A
#
# COMPACT_ATOMS: atom_id res chain seq x y z
N MET A 1 -37.02 13.51 7.90
CA MET A 1 -36.29 12.29 8.26
C MET A 1 -34.83 12.58 7.98
N THR A 2 -34.11 13.06 8.99
CA THR A 2 -32.80 13.70 8.87
C THR A 2 -31.67 12.68 8.77
N ASP A 3 -30.88 12.81 7.70
CA ASP A 3 -29.42 12.92 7.74
C ASP A 3 -28.62 11.71 8.26
N VAL A 4 -28.62 10.59 7.52
CA VAL A 4 -27.75 9.43 7.79
C VAL A 4 -26.40 9.54 7.07
N THR A 5 -26.28 10.36 6.01
CA THR A 5 -25.04 10.46 5.21
C THR A 5 -24.02 11.47 5.75
N ASN A 6 -24.42 12.45 6.57
CA ASN A 6 -23.52 13.52 7.03
C ASN A 6 -22.70 13.16 8.28
N GLN A 7 -23.05 12.08 9.00
CA GLN A 7 -22.31 11.67 10.20
C GLN A 7 -21.04 10.85 9.86
N ALA A 8 -20.99 10.25 8.67
CA ALA A 8 -19.91 9.36 8.29
C ALA A 8 -18.58 10.08 8.05
N SER A 9 -18.57 11.36 7.69
CA SER A 9 -17.34 12.10 7.34
C SER A 9 -16.76 12.98 8.47
N ALA A 10 -17.37 12.97 9.66
CA ALA A 10 -16.93 13.79 10.79
C ALA A 10 -15.57 13.34 11.37
N PHE A 11 -14.84 14.27 11.99
CA PHE A 11 -13.58 13.91 12.64
C PHE A 11 -13.80 12.99 13.86
N PRO A 12 -12.93 11.98 14.04
CA PRO A 12 -12.90 11.20 15.27
C PRO A 12 -12.51 12.07 16.47
N LYS A 13 -12.67 11.53 17.69
CA LYS A 13 -12.24 12.20 18.91
C LYS A 13 -10.72 12.39 18.93
N ILE A 14 -10.26 13.60 18.63
CA ILE A 14 -8.86 14.05 18.67
C ILE A 14 -8.66 15.11 19.75
N SER A 15 -7.40 15.50 19.99
CA SER A 15 -7.09 16.54 20.98
C SER A 15 -7.67 17.90 20.56
N ALA A 16 -8.05 18.73 21.53
CA ALA A 16 -8.57 20.07 21.25
C ALA A 16 -7.59 20.95 20.43
N PRO A 17 -6.25 20.90 20.65
CA PRO A 17 -5.30 21.56 19.77
C PRO A 17 -5.36 21.07 18.32
N ALA A 18 -5.43 19.76 18.08
CA ALA A 18 -5.49 19.21 16.73
C ALA A 18 -6.79 19.59 16.02
N LEU A 19 -7.93 19.53 16.72
CA LEU A 19 -9.22 19.95 16.16
C LEU A 19 -9.24 21.44 15.79
N ARG A 20 -8.67 22.30 16.65
CA ARG A 20 -8.52 23.74 16.35
C ARG A 20 -7.60 23.97 15.16
N ALA A 21 -6.52 23.21 15.05
CA ALA A 21 -5.59 23.31 13.94
C ALA A 21 -6.25 22.95 12.60
N LEU A 22 -7.03 21.86 12.56
CA LEU A 22 -7.79 21.45 11.36
C LEU A 22 -8.80 22.51 10.96
N ASN A 23 -9.63 22.97 11.90
CA ASN A 23 -10.64 23.99 11.64
C ASN A 23 -10.00 25.32 11.19
N GLY A 24 -8.89 25.73 11.82
CA GLY A 24 -8.15 26.94 11.45
C GLY A 24 -7.48 26.85 10.07
N ALA A 25 -7.15 25.64 9.61
CA ALA A 25 -6.65 25.36 8.28
C ALA A 25 -7.75 25.09 7.24
N GLY A 26 -9.03 25.18 7.62
CA GLY A 26 -10.19 25.01 6.73
C GLY A 26 -10.59 23.56 6.46
N TYR A 27 -10.08 22.60 7.23
CA TYR A 27 -10.50 21.19 7.14
C TYR A 27 -11.61 20.93 8.15
N HIS A 28 -12.77 20.49 7.67
CA HIS A 28 -13.95 20.28 8.51
C HIS A 28 -14.40 18.83 8.56
N THR A 29 -13.95 18.01 7.61
CA THR A 29 -14.29 16.59 7.48
C THR A 29 -13.07 15.74 7.15
N LEU A 30 -13.18 14.43 7.35
CA LEU A 30 -12.17 13.45 6.92
C LEU A 30 -11.95 13.50 5.40
N VAL A 31 -13.00 13.76 4.62
CA VAL A 31 -12.90 13.90 3.16
C VAL A 31 -11.99 15.07 2.78
N ASP A 32 -11.99 16.17 3.53
CA ASP A 32 -11.09 17.29 3.24
C ASP A 32 -9.61 16.92 3.41
N LEU A 33 -9.31 15.94 4.26
CA LEU A 33 -7.94 15.46 4.49
C LEU A 33 -7.39 14.64 3.31
N THR A 34 -8.25 14.18 2.39
CA THR A 34 -7.80 13.50 1.16
C THR A 34 -7.07 14.43 0.19
N LYS A 35 -7.14 15.75 0.42
CA LYS A 35 -6.54 16.79 -0.43
C LYS A 35 -5.20 17.31 0.09
N VAL A 36 -4.74 16.83 1.24
CA VAL A 36 -3.51 17.29 1.90
C VAL A 36 -2.68 16.10 2.37
N SER A 37 -1.35 16.21 2.30
CA SER A 37 -0.46 15.15 2.75
C SER A 37 -0.38 15.07 4.27
N GLU A 38 -0.09 13.88 4.80
CA GLU A 38 0.11 13.72 6.25
C GLU A 38 1.29 14.59 6.75
N ALA A 39 2.32 14.75 5.92
CA ALA A 39 3.49 15.58 6.21
C ALA A 39 3.15 17.07 6.29
N ASP A 40 2.24 17.57 5.46
CA ASP A 40 1.80 18.96 5.51
C ASP A 40 0.88 19.21 6.70
N LEU A 41 -0.02 18.27 6.99
CA LEU A 41 -0.83 18.29 8.21
C LEU A 41 0.03 18.32 9.48
N ALA A 42 1.14 17.56 9.51
CA ALA A 42 2.07 17.53 10.62
C ALA A 42 2.74 18.89 10.92
N LYS A 43 2.76 19.82 9.94
CA LYS A 43 3.30 21.18 10.12
C LYS A 43 2.34 22.09 10.87
N LEU A 44 1.06 21.72 10.99
CA LEU A 44 0.07 22.53 11.71
C LEU A 44 0.37 22.56 13.22
N HIS A 45 0.33 23.76 13.80
CA HIS A 45 0.56 23.95 15.23
C HIS A 45 -0.52 23.21 16.05
N GLY A 46 -0.11 22.19 16.81
CA GLY A 46 -1.01 21.33 17.60
C GLY A 46 -1.31 19.96 16.98
N MET A 47 -0.78 19.66 15.78
CA MET A 47 -0.92 18.38 15.10
C MET A 47 0.24 17.43 15.44
N GLY A 48 0.09 16.67 16.53
CA GLY A 48 1.08 15.69 16.96
C GLY A 48 0.89 14.29 16.36
N PRO A 49 1.90 13.38 16.46
CA PRO A 49 1.85 12.03 15.91
C PRO A 49 0.62 11.21 16.33
N LYS A 50 0.15 11.41 17.57
CA LYS A 50 -1.07 10.75 18.08
C LYS A 50 -2.33 11.19 17.32
N ALA A 51 -2.46 12.48 17.01
CA ALA A 51 -3.61 12.99 16.26
C ALA A 51 -3.58 12.49 14.81
N LEU A 52 -2.41 12.54 14.17
CA LEU A 52 -2.21 12.01 12.81
C LEU A 52 -2.54 10.52 12.72
N GLY A 53 -2.11 9.71 13.70
CA GLY A 53 -2.44 8.29 13.75
C GLY A 53 -3.95 8.01 13.89
N ILE A 54 -4.66 8.79 14.70
CA ILE A 54 -6.12 8.67 14.82
C ILE A 54 -6.82 9.04 13.51
N LEU A 55 -6.40 10.13 12.87
CA LEU A 55 -6.96 10.58 11.59
C LEU A 55 -6.68 9.56 10.47
N ARG A 56 -5.46 9.00 10.42
CA ARG A 56 -5.10 7.93 9.48
C ARG A 56 -6.01 6.71 9.63
N ASN A 57 -6.22 6.26 10.86
CA ASN A 57 -7.09 5.12 11.13
C ASN A 57 -8.56 5.42 10.77
N ALA A 58 -9.04 6.64 11.05
CA ALA A 58 -10.39 7.03 10.71
C ALA A 58 -10.61 7.15 9.19
N LEU A 59 -9.62 7.67 8.45
CA LEU A 59 -9.60 7.64 6.99
C LEU A 59 -9.62 6.21 6.47
N ALA A 60 -8.75 5.34 6.99
CA ALA A 60 -8.65 3.94 6.55
C ALA A 60 -9.95 3.15 6.77
N THR A 61 -10.64 3.36 7.90
CA THR A 61 -11.96 2.75 8.17
C THR A 61 -13.02 3.16 7.13
N GLN A 62 -12.80 4.26 6.41
CA GLN A 62 -13.68 4.76 5.34
C GLN A 62 -13.12 4.51 3.93
N GLY A 63 -12.03 3.75 3.80
CA GLY A 63 -11.36 3.53 2.52
C GLY A 63 -10.69 4.80 1.96
N LEU A 64 -10.43 5.80 2.80
CA LEU A 64 -9.76 7.05 2.43
C LEU A 64 -8.29 7.04 2.88
N ALA A 65 -7.50 7.95 2.31
CA ALA A 65 -6.12 8.22 2.72
C ALA A 65 -5.80 9.72 2.55
N PHE A 66 -4.69 10.19 3.14
CA PHE A 66 -4.19 11.56 2.89
C PHE A 66 -3.68 11.69 1.45
N ALA A 67 -3.64 12.90 0.91
CA ALA A 67 -3.07 13.14 -0.42
C ALA A 67 -1.60 12.71 -0.46
N GLY A 68 -1.21 12.01 -1.52
CA GLY A 68 0.17 11.54 -1.66
C GLY A 68 0.60 10.54 -0.58
N THR A 69 -0.34 9.92 0.14
CA THR A 69 -0.05 8.70 0.92
C THR A 69 0.22 7.58 -0.07
N GLN A 70 1.44 7.54 -0.59
CA GLN A 70 2.04 6.28 -0.97
C GLN A 70 2.15 5.52 0.35
N ALA A 71 1.35 4.49 0.54
CA ALA A 71 1.41 3.75 1.77
C ALA A 71 2.88 3.30 1.95
N ASN A 72 3.46 3.69 3.10
CA ASN A 72 4.81 3.32 3.47
C ASN A 72 4.81 1.80 3.70
N HIS A 73 4.86 1.05 2.61
CA HIS A 73 4.87 -0.40 2.64
C HIS A 73 6.30 -0.79 2.98
N LYS A 74 6.59 -0.94 4.29
CA LYS A 74 7.77 -1.67 4.72
C LYS A 74 7.66 -3.07 4.16
N GLY A 75 8.31 -3.33 3.02
CA GLY A 75 8.37 -4.67 2.48
C GLY A 75 9.18 -5.62 3.36
N ALA A 76 9.07 -6.89 3.04
CA ALA A 76 9.75 -7.99 3.69
C ALA A 76 10.56 -8.78 2.64
N TYR A 77 11.31 -9.76 3.11
CA TYR A 77 12.08 -10.66 2.26
C TYR A 77 11.68 -12.10 2.52
N ALA A 78 11.51 -12.88 1.45
CA ALA A 78 11.40 -14.32 1.50
C ALA A 78 12.71 -14.95 1.04
N GLY A 79 13.23 -15.92 1.79
CA GLY A 79 14.33 -16.78 1.34
C GLY A 79 13.75 -17.93 0.52
N VAL A 80 13.83 -17.87 -0.81
CA VAL A 80 13.24 -18.85 -1.73
C VAL A 80 14.23 -19.18 -2.83
N ASN A 81 14.36 -20.46 -3.21
CA ASN A 81 15.22 -20.92 -4.31
C ASN A 81 16.64 -20.31 -4.38
N GLY A 82 17.23 -20.05 -3.21
CA GLY A 82 18.57 -19.45 -3.09
C GLY A 82 18.63 -17.93 -3.23
N ILE A 83 17.50 -17.23 -3.41
CA ILE A 83 17.42 -15.76 -3.45
C ILE A 83 16.71 -15.19 -2.23
N ARG A 84 17.10 -13.97 -1.83
CA ARG A 84 16.39 -13.14 -0.85
C ARG A 84 15.43 -12.22 -1.60
N LEU A 85 14.25 -12.74 -1.91
CA LEU A 85 13.25 -12.06 -2.74
C LEU A 85 12.51 -11.01 -1.93
N TYR A 86 12.58 -9.75 -2.36
CA TYR A 86 11.83 -8.66 -1.75
C TYR A 86 10.37 -8.65 -2.25
N TYR A 87 9.45 -8.46 -1.32
CA TYR A 87 8.04 -8.24 -1.61
C TYR A 87 7.43 -7.25 -0.64
N GLN A 88 6.31 -6.63 -1.02
CA GLN A 88 5.56 -5.72 -0.16
C GLN A 88 4.06 -5.84 -0.40
N PHE A 89 3.29 -5.74 0.68
CA PHE A 89 1.83 -5.74 0.61
C PHE A 89 1.31 -4.34 0.34
N HIS A 90 0.32 -4.23 -0.55
CA HIS A 90 -0.44 -3.04 -0.85
C HIS A 90 -1.94 -3.30 -0.76
N GLY A 91 -2.69 -2.20 -0.72
CA GLY A 91 -4.15 -2.22 -0.67
C GLY A 91 -4.74 -2.59 0.69
N GLN A 92 -6.07 -2.68 0.74
CA GLN A 92 -6.82 -3.11 1.90
C GLN A 92 -7.42 -4.51 1.63
N PRO A 93 -7.28 -5.48 2.55
CA PRO A 93 -7.94 -6.77 2.40
C PRO A 93 -9.46 -6.60 2.49
N LEU A 94 -10.24 -7.16 1.56
CA LEU A 94 -11.61 -7.55 1.90
C LEU A 94 -11.54 -8.89 2.64
N SER A 95 -12.46 -9.11 3.57
CA SER A 95 -12.57 -10.38 4.27
C SER A 95 -12.92 -11.48 3.26
N GLN A 96 -11.93 -12.26 2.83
CA GLN A 96 -12.00 -13.42 1.90
C GLN A 96 -11.42 -13.24 0.48
N ASP A 97 -10.52 -12.28 0.23
CA ASP A 97 -9.94 -12.13 -1.12
C ASP A 97 -8.73 -13.02 -1.43
N VAL A 98 -8.74 -13.57 -2.64
CA VAL A 98 -7.54 -14.06 -3.34
C VAL A 98 -6.61 -12.86 -3.58
N PRO A 99 -5.35 -12.85 -3.11
CA PRO A 99 -4.46 -11.71 -3.35
C PRO A 99 -3.96 -11.67 -4.80
N LEU A 100 -3.63 -10.47 -5.27
CA LEU A 100 -2.98 -10.27 -6.57
C LEU A 100 -1.46 -10.22 -6.38
N VAL A 101 -0.71 -11.15 -6.97
CA VAL A 101 0.74 -11.00 -7.10
C VAL A 101 1.04 -10.15 -8.34
N MET A 102 1.78 -9.05 -8.16
CA MET A 102 2.08 -8.10 -9.23
C MET A 102 3.58 -8.10 -9.55
N LEU A 103 3.89 -8.32 -10.83
CA LEU A 103 5.25 -8.48 -11.35
C LEU A 103 5.59 -7.34 -12.34
N HIS A 104 6.65 -6.61 -12.04
CA HIS A 104 7.12 -5.49 -12.87
C HIS A 104 7.88 -5.98 -14.13
N GLY A 105 8.06 -5.06 -15.09
CA GLY A 105 8.87 -5.31 -16.30
C GLY A 105 10.38 -5.21 -16.09
N GLY A 106 11.16 -5.51 -17.13
CA GLY A 106 12.63 -5.42 -17.05
C GLY A 106 13.10 -3.99 -16.77
N PHE A 107 14.25 -3.86 -16.10
CA PHE A 107 14.83 -2.58 -15.66
C PHE A 107 13.91 -1.76 -14.72
N SER A 108 12.91 -2.42 -14.14
CA SER A 108 11.92 -1.80 -13.27
C SER A 108 12.05 -2.22 -11.80
N ARG A 109 11.08 -1.80 -10.99
CA ARG A 109 10.80 -2.22 -9.61
C ARG A 109 9.32 -1.99 -9.35
N ILE A 110 8.79 -2.63 -8.31
CA ILE A 110 7.35 -2.62 -8.05
C ILE A 110 6.76 -1.21 -7.85
N GLU A 111 7.51 -0.31 -7.22
CA GLU A 111 7.06 1.07 -6.95
C GLU A 111 6.76 1.87 -8.22
N MET A 112 7.31 1.47 -9.37
CA MET A 112 7.01 2.14 -10.64
C MET A 112 5.64 1.74 -11.21
N MET A 113 4.96 0.77 -10.60
CA MET A 113 3.58 0.40 -10.91
C MET A 113 2.56 1.05 -9.96
N HIS A 114 2.95 2.10 -9.23
CA HIS A 114 2.10 2.75 -8.21
C HIS A 114 0.71 3.15 -8.71
N GLU A 115 0.57 3.64 -9.95
CA GLU A 115 -0.77 3.97 -10.50
C GLU A 115 -1.70 2.75 -10.57
N LEU A 116 -1.17 1.59 -10.97
CA LEU A 116 -1.96 0.35 -11.03
C LEU A 116 -2.23 -0.20 -9.63
N ILE A 117 -1.26 -0.07 -8.74
CA ILE A 117 -1.39 -0.44 -7.33
C ILE A 117 -2.46 0.41 -6.65
N ASP A 118 -2.48 1.72 -6.89
CA ASP A 118 -3.46 2.66 -6.33
C ASP A 118 -4.85 2.38 -6.91
N ALA A 119 -4.95 2.09 -8.21
CA ALA A 119 -6.21 1.76 -8.87
C ALA A 119 -6.83 0.43 -8.39
N LEU A 120 -6.02 -0.57 -8.09
CA LEU A 120 -6.48 -1.90 -7.70
C LEU A 120 -6.50 -2.14 -6.18
N GLY A 121 -5.69 -1.39 -5.43
CA GLY A 121 -5.47 -1.60 -3.99
C GLY A 121 -6.65 -1.22 -3.11
N GLY A 122 -7.63 -0.47 -3.62
CA GLY A 122 -8.86 -0.16 -2.90
C GLY A 122 -9.76 -1.38 -2.68
N GLU A 123 -9.63 -2.40 -3.52
CA GLU A 123 -10.58 -3.53 -3.59
C GLU A 123 -9.96 -4.87 -3.20
N ARG A 124 -8.63 -4.97 -3.12
CA ARG A 124 -7.95 -6.23 -2.81
C ARG A 124 -6.55 -6.03 -2.27
N THR A 125 -6.03 -7.08 -1.64
CA THR A 125 -4.60 -7.16 -1.31
C THR A 125 -3.77 -7.38 -2.56
N ILE A 126 -2.72 -6.58 -2.73
CA ILE A 126 -1.72 -6.74 -3.79
C ILE A 126 -0.37 -7.07 -3.14
N ILE A 127 0.30 -8.10 -3.64
CA ILE A 127 1.64 -8.50 -3.25
C ILE A 127 2.56 -8.08 -4.40
N GLY A 128 3.22 -6.97 -4.18
CA GLY A 128 4.17 -6.42 -5.13
C GLY A 128 5.57 -7.00 -4.95
N VAL A 129 6.21 -7.44 -6.02
CA VAL A 129 7.50 -8.16 -5.98
C VAL A 129 8.57 -7.43 -6.79
N ASP A 130 9.78 -7.33 -6.23
CA ASP A 130 10.97 -6.97 -7.00
C ASP A 130 11.67 -8.27 -7.48
N LEU A 131 11.73 -8.50 -8.79
CA LEU A 131 12.30 -9.72 -9.39
C LEU A 131 13.84 -9.77 -9.24
N GLN A 132 14.46 -10.94 -9.48
CA GLN A 132 15.92 -11.09 -9.41
C GLN A 132 16.64 -9.97 -10.17
N GLY A 133 17.64 -9.36 -9.52
CA GLY A 133 18.47 -8.30 -10.11
C GLY A 133 17.75 -6.95 -10.26
N HIS A 134 16.56 -6.80 -9.69
CA HIS A 134 15.75 -5.58 -9.78
C HIS A 134 15.39 -5.03 -8.41
N GLY A 135 15.26 -3.70 -8.34
CA GLY A 135 14.85 -2.99 -7.13
C GLY A 135 15.67 -3.39 -5.90
N ARG A 136 15.02 -4.04 -4.94
CA ARG A 136 15.59 -4.46 -3.66
C ARG A 136 16.03 -5.92 -3.63
N THR A 137 15.68 -6.70 -4.64
CA THR A 137 16.13 -8.08 -4.78
C THR A 137 17.48 -8.08 -5.48
N ALA A 138 18.53 -8.45 -4.75
CA ALA A 138 19.87 -8.54 -5.31
C ALA A 138 19.94 -9.57 -6.45
N ASP A 139 20.85 -9.34 -7.39
CA ASP A 139 21.22 -10.39 -8.34
C ASP A 139 22.09 -11.46 -7.64
N ILE A 140 22.10 -12.67 -8.18
CA ILE A 140 22.88 -13.80 -7.67
C ILE A 140 23.54 -14.57 -8.83
N ASP A 141 24.45 -15.49 -8.52
CA ASP A 141 25.17 -16.29 -9.51
C ASP A 141 24.28 -17.40 -10.13
N ARG A 142 23.23 -16.97 -10.84
CA ARG A 142 22.40 -17.78 -11.73
C ARG A 142 21.82 -16.88 -12.82
N PRO A 143 21.56 -17.40 -14.04
CA PRO A 143 21.02 -16.56 -15.11
C PRO A 143 19.60 -16.08 -14.78
N ILE A 144 19.28 -14.85 -15.17
CA ILE A 144 17.90 -14.35 -15.14
C ILE A 144 17.11 -15.06 -16.26
N ARG A 145 16.21 -15.97 -15.88
CA ARG A 145 15.35 -16.75 -16.78
C ARG A 145 13.92 -16.76 -16.27
N TYR A 146 12.95 -16.71 -17.18
CA TYR A 146 11.53 -16.79 -16.83
C TYR A 146 11.20 -17.97 -15.92
N THR A 147 11.77 -19.14 -16.18
CA THR A 147 11.54 -20.34 -15.34
C THR A 147 12.03 -20.14 -13.90
N PHE A 148 13.20 -19.53 -13.69
CA PHE A 148 13.69 -19.28 -12.34
C PHE A 148 12.89 -18.18 -11.63
N CYS A 149 12.51 -17.12 -12.35
CA CYS A 149 11.61 -16.11 -11.80
C CYS A 149 10.26 -16.72 -11.40
N ALA A 150 9.67 -17.57 -12.25
CA ALA A 150 8.42 -18.28 -11.96
C ALA A 150 8.57 -19.20 -10.73
N ASP A 151 9.67 -19.94 -10.62
CA ASP A 151 9.97 -20.77 -9.46
C ASP A 151 10.06 -19.92 -8.18
N ASP A 152 10.71 -18.75 -8.23
CA ASP A 152 10.79 -17.83 -7.08
C ASP A 152 9.42 -17.31 -6.66
N ILE A 153 8.56 -16.96 -7.62
CA ILE A 153 7.18 -16.55 -7.33
C ILE A 153 6.39 -17.71 -6.73
N GLY A 154 6.53 -18.93 -7.25
CA GLY A 154 5.95 -20.13 -6.65
C GLY A 154 6.44 -20.35 -5.21
N GLY A 155 7.73 -20.17 -4.97
CA GLY A 155 8.33 -20.22 -3.64
C GLY A 155 7.80 -19.14 -2.70
N LEU A 156 7.58 -17.92 -3.20
CA LEU A 156 6.99 -16.83 -2.42
C LEU A 156 5.55 -17.13 -2.01
N ILE A 157 4.73 -17.62 -2.94
CA ILE A 157 3.33 -18.02 -2.69
C ILE A 157 3.29 -19.07 -1.58
N GLN A 158 4.16 -20.08 -1.64
CA GLN A 158 4.29 -21.11 -0.61
C GLN A 158 4.78 -20.53 0.72
N HIS A 159 5.80 -19.66 0.69
CA HIS A 159 6.36 -19.01 1.88
C HIS A 159 5.29 -18.21 2.64
N LEU A 160 4.37 -17.56 1.92
CA LEU A 160 3.27 -16.80 2.48
C LEU A 160 2.06 -17.66 2.90
N GLY A 161 2.11 -18.98 2.68
CA GLY A 161 1.01 -19.89 3.00
C GLY A 161 -0.24 -19.69 2.15
N LEU A 162 -0.10 -19.12 0.95
CA LEU A 162 -1.21 -18.82 0.05
C LEU A 162 -1.53 -20.05 -0.80
N THR A 163 -2.81 -20.42 -0.85
CA THR A 163 -3.30 -21.55 -1.65
C THR A 163 -3.80 -21.14 -3.03
N GLN A 164 -4.16 -19.87 -3.20
CA GLN A 164 -4.64 -19.30 -4.44
C GLN A 164 -4.19 -17.84 -4.55
N VAL A 165 -3.79 -17.42 -5.75
CA VAL A 165 -3.48 -16.03 -6.09
C VAL A 165 -3.96 -15.73 -7.51
N ASP A 166 -4.27 -14.46 -7.78
CA ASP A 166 -4.23 -13.96 -9.15
C ASP A 166 -2.82 -13.44 -9.45
N LEU A 167 -2.44 -13.45 -10.72
CA LEU A 167 -1.14 -12.96 -11.16
C LEU A 167 -1.32 -11.90 -12.24
N LEU A 168 -0.66 -10.75 -12.06
CA LEU A 168 -0.56 -9.71 -13.09
C LEU A 168 0.91 -9.43 -13.35
N GLY A 169 1.33 -9.65 -14.59
CA GLY A 169 2.69 -9.40 -15.05
C GLY A 169 2.71 -8.36 -16.17
N TYR A 170 3.71 -7.46 -16.13
CA TYR A 170 3.95 -6.49 -17.20
C TYR A 170 5.29 -6.77 -17.88
N SER A 171 5.29 -6.85 -19.22
CA SER A 171 6.51 -7.03 -20.03
C SER A 171 7.30 -8.28 -19.56
N PHE A 172 8.55 -8.12 -19.08
CA PHE A 172 9.34 -9.20 -18.47
C PHE A 172 8.59 -9.95 -17.36
N GLY A 173 7.80 -9.25 -16.54
CA GLY A 173 7.01 -9.89 -15.49
C GLY A 173 5.81 -10.69 -16.01
N GLY A 174 5.42 -10.53 -17.28
CA GLY A 174 4.32 -11.27 -17.90
C GLY A 174 4.76 -12.42 -18.81
N GLY A 175 6.07 -12.62 -18.99
CA GLY A 175 6.65 -13.70 -19.79
C GLY A 175 6.87 -15.00 -19.03
#